data_AF-A0AAV1T642-F1
#
_entry.id   AF-A0AAV1T642-F1
#
_cell.length_a   1.000
_cell.length_b   1.000
_cell.length_c   1.000
_cell.angle_alpha   90.00
_cell.angle_beta   90.00
_cell.angle_gamma   90.00
#
_symmetry.space_group_name_H-M   'P 1'
#
loop_
_entity.id
_entity.type
_entity.pdbx_description
1 polymer ?
#
loop_
_entity_poly.entity_id
_entity_poly.type
_entity_poly.pdbx_seq_one_letter_code
_entity_poly.pdbx_strand_id
1 'polypeptide(L)'
;MSYRESQADANNNDKADRNKPAVFVQHEMVASSFAWVCDSRNHSLAYVLADAGYDVWLGNNRGNTYSSSHVKYTTKDTAFWDFSWEDMGKFDVPATLNYALETSGRETLALVGYSQGSTQAFVAFAAKTRSSLDPCPIVRLWDLLPG
;
A
#
# COMPACT_ATOMS: atom_id res chain seq x y z
N MET A 1 -4.09 24.40 -12.84
CA MET A 1 -3.91 23.36 -13.86
C MET A 1 -5.13 22.44 -13.79
N SER A 2 -5.91 22.36 -14.88
CA SER A 2 -7.20 21.66 -15.00
C SER A 2 -7.02 20.14 -15.04
N TYR A 3 -8.05 19.36 -14.66
CA TYR A 3 -8.12 17.90 -14.84
C TYR A 3 -7.74 17.43 -16.26
N ARG A 4 -7.86 18.30 -17.28
CA ARG A 4 -7.41 18.03 -18.65
C ARG A 4 -5.89 18.02 -18.82
N GLU A 5 -5.16 18.83 -18.07
CA GLU A 5 -3.71 18.93 -18.20
C GLU A 5 -3.01 17.71 -17.56
N SER A 6 -3.55 17.16 -16.46
CA SER A 6 -3.04 15.91 -15.87
C SER A 6 -3.22 14.68 -16.76
N GLN A 7 -4.21 14.69 -17.66
CA GLN A 7 -4.45 13.62 -18.65
C GLN A 7 -3.57 13.74 -19.89
N ALA A 8 -3.06 14.94 -20.20
CA ALA A 8 -2.22 15.16 -21.38
C ALA A 8 -0.85 14.47 -21.24
N ASP A 9 -0.28 14.48 -20.03
CA ASP A 9 0.99 13.78 -19.72
C ASP A 9 0.82 12.25 -19.63
N ALA A 10 -0.39 11.76 -19.32
CA ALA A 10 -0.69 10.33 -19.20
C ALA A 10 -0.78 9.59 -20.55
N ASN A 11 -0.90 10.32 -21.66
CA ASN A 11 -1.06 9.76 -23.01
C ASN A 11 0.25 9.38 -23.71
N ASN A 12 1.40 9.61 -23.08
CA ASN A 12 2.65 9.03 -23.56
C ASN A 12 2.75 7.60 -23.04
N ASN A 13 2.69 6.63 -23.95
CA ASN A 13 3.04 5.21 -23.72
C ASN A 13 4.55 5.04 -23.45
N ASP A 14 5.15 5.92 -22.67
CA ASP A 14 6.50 5.77 -22.17
C ASP A 14 6.46 4.63 -21.16
N LYS A 15 7.08 3.51 -21.51
CA LYS A 15 7.30 2.40 -20.56
C LYS A 15 7.86 3.00 -19.27
N ALA A 16 7.36 2.54 -18.12
CA ALA A 16 7.85 2.97 -16.80
C ALA A 16 9.38 3.04 -16.82
N ASP A 17 9.92 4.25 -16.69
CA ASP A 17 11.35 4.47 -16.72
C ASP A 17 11.97 3.74 -15.52
N ARG A 18 12.68 2.66 -15.81
CA ARG A 18 13.29 1.76 -14.81
C ARG A 18 14.32 2.47 -13.93
N ASN A 19 14.77 3.66 -14.32
CA ASN A 19 15.70 4.47 -13.54
C ASN A 19 15.01 5.24 -12.42
N LYS A 20 13.69 5.46 -12.48
CA LYS A 20 12.98 6.23 -11.46
C LYS A 20 12.92 5.47 -10.13
N PRO A 21 13.22 6.12 -8.99
CA PRO A 21 12.99 5.52 -7.69
C PRO A 21 11.49 5.30 -7.46
N ALA A 22 11.11 4.10 -7.01
CA ALA A 22 9.73 3.74 -6.75
C ALA A 22 9.26 4.15 -5.34
N VAL A 23 8.05 4.68 -5.25
CA VAL A 23 7.38 5.04 -4.00
C VAL A 23 5.98 4.44 -3.98
N PHE A 24 5.67 3.68 -2.95
CA PHE A 24 4.34 3.15 -2.69
C PHE A 24 3.64 3.98 -1.62
N VAL A 25 2.41 4.41 -1.88
CA VAL A 25 1.63 5.27 -0.99
C VAL A 25 0.34 4.56 -0.56
N GLN A 26 0.18 4.32 0.74
CA GLN A 26 -0.93 3.57 1.33
C GLN A 26 -1.85 4.50 2.13
N HIS A 27 -3.15 4.43 1.81
CA HIS A 27 -4.19 5.27 2.41
C HIS A 27 -4.63 4.80 3.82
N GLU A 28 -5.44 5.64 4.47
CA GLU A 28 -6.00 5.47 5.82
C GLU A 28 -7.26 4.58 5.88
N MET A 29 -7.85 4.48 7.07
CA MET A 29 -9.10 3.76 7.30
C MET A 29 -10.27 4.45 6.59
N VAL A 30 -11.14 3.67 5.95
CA VAL A 30 -12.33 4.16 5.21
C VAL A 30 -11.97 5.16 4.09
N ALA A 31 -10.88 4.92 3.37
CA ALA A 31 -10.42 5.75 2.27
C ALA A 31 -10.02 4.92 1.03
N SER A 32 -9.35 5.57 0.08
CA SER A 32 -8.81 4.96 -1.13
C SER A 32 -7.60 5.73 -1.64
N SER A 33 -6.95 5.23 -2.69
CA SER A 33 -5.89 5.93 -3.41
C SER A 33 -6.26 7.35 -3.86
N PHE A 34 -7.55 7.65 -3.98
CA PHE A 34 -8.05 8.97 -4.35
C PHE A 34 -7.55 10.09 -3.40
N ALA A 35 -7.32 9.78 -2.11
CA ALA A 35 -6.81 10.74 -1.13
C ALA A 35 -5.47 11.37 -1.56
N TRP A 36 -4.68 10.69 -2.38
CA TRP A 36 -3.36 11.16 -2.83
C TRP A 36 -3.38 12.01 -4.10
N VAL A 37 -4.54 12.15 -4.73
CA VAL A 37 -4.75 12.82 -6.02
C VAL A 37 -5.97 13.75 -6.03
N CYS A 38 -6.64 13.95 -4.89
CA CYS A 38 -7.93 14.65 -4.82
C CYS A 38 -7.82 16.18 -4.84
N ASP A 39 -6.63 16.74 -4.57
CA ASP A 39 -6.35 18.18 -4.64
C ASP A 39 -5.49 18.52 -5.89
N SER A 40 -5.10 19.78 -6.05
CA SER A 40 -4.28 20.26 -7.16
C SER A 40 -2.91 19.58 -7.25
N ARG A 41 -2.29 19.63 -8.44
CA ARG A 41 -0.99 19.02 -8.77
C ARG A 41 0.13 19.33 -7.76
N ASN A 42 0.12 20.53 -7.20
CA ASN A 42 1.10 21.00 -6.23
C ASN A 42 0.75 20.72 -4.76
N HIS A 43 -0.44 20.20 -4.45
CA HIS A 43 -0.91 19.91 -3.08
C HIS A 43 -1.18 18.42 -2.85
N SER A 44 -1.40 17.66 -3.90
CA SER A 44 -1.57 16.20 -3.85
C SER A 44 -0.21 15.49 -3.88
N LEU A 45 0.08 14.68 -2.86
CA LEU A 45 1.36 14.01 -2.70
C LEU A 45 1.78 13.19 -3.93
N ALA A 46 0.85 12.47 -4.56
CA ALA A 46 1.18 11.63 -5.70
C ALA A 46 1.68 12.45 -6.89
N TYR A 47 1.06 13.60 -7.15
CA TYR A 47 1.48 14.51 -8.21
C TYR A 47 2.82 15.17 -7.89
N VAL A 48 3.03 15.62 -6.66
CA VAL A 48 4.31 16.21 -6.23
C VAL A 48 5.46 15.20 -6.38
N LEU A 49 5.25 13.93 -6.03
CA LEU A 49 6.26 12.88 -6.20
C LEU A 49 6.50 12.55 -7.68
N ALA A 50 5.45 12.45 -8.49
CA ALA A 50 5.60 12.20 -9.92
C ALA A 50 6.40 13.32 -10.62
N ASP A 51 6.12 14.58 -10.27
CA ASP A 51 6.82 15.77 -10.78
C ASP A 51 8.29 15.82 -10.35
N ALA A 52 8.60 15.27 -9.18
CA ALA A 52 9.96 15.10 -8.68
C ALA A 52 10.70 13.90 -9.31
N GLY A 53 10.07 13.17 -10.24
CA GLY A 53 10.70 12.08 -10.98
C GLY A 53 10.60 10.70 -10.33
N TYR A 54 9.70 10.50 -9.37
CA TYR A 54 9.44 9.19 -8.77
C TYR A 54 8.44 8.38 -9.61
N ASP A 55 8.57 7.05 -9.54
CA ASP A 55 7.55 6.11 -10.00
C ASP A 55 6.56 5.84 -8.84
N VAL A 56 5.33 6.36 -8.96
CA VAL A 56 4.39 6.45 -7.84
C VAL A 56 3.31 5.37 -7.94
N TRP A 57 3.25 4.52 -6.92
CA TRP A 57 2.29 3.43 -6.79
C TRP A 57 1.28 3.75 -5.69
N LEU A 58 -0.01 3.67 -6.00
CA LEU A 58 -1.08 3.98 -5.03
C LEU A 58 -1.83 2.72 -4.62
N GLY A 59 -1.74 2.35 -3.35
CA GLY A 59 -2.41 1.18 -2.78
C GLY A 59 -3.90 1.36 -2.60
N ASN A 60 -4.66 0.25 -2.64
CA ASN A 60 -6.09 0.20 -2.27
C ASN A 60 -6.38 -1.04 -1.44
N ASN A 61 -6.89 -0.85 -0.23
CA ASN A 61 -7.22 -1.93 0.69
C ASN A 61 -8.39 -2.78 0.18
N ARG A 62 -8.31 -4.10 0.44
CA ARG A 62 -9.46 -5.00 0.24
C ARG A 62 -10.75 -4.43 0.85
N GLY A 63 -11.84 -4.53 0.11
CA GLY A 63 -13.17 -4.05 0.52
C GLY A 63 -13.45 -2.58 0.24
N ASN A 64 -12.48 -1.77 -0.22
CA ASN A 64 -12.76 -0.40 -0.64
C ASN A 64 -13.37 -0.33 -2.06
N THR A 65 -13.72 0.87 -2.51
CA THR A 65 -14.35 1.13 -3.82
C THR A 65 -13.62 0.50 -5.01
N TYR A 66 -12.28 0.46 -4.98
CA TYR A 66 -11.44 -0.01 -6.09
C TYR A 66 -10.93 -1.44 -5.91
N SER A 67 -11.10 -2.03 -4.73
CA SER A 67 -10.57 -3.35 -4.36
C SER A 67 -11.66 -4.24 -3.74
N SER A 68 -12.79 -4.40 -4.43
CA SER A 68 -13.97 -5.13 -3.95
C SER A 68 -14.26 -6.46 -4.70
N SER A 69 -13.24 -7.04 -5.35
CA SER A 69 -13.33 -8.33 -6.06
C SER A 69 -12.62 -9.45 -5.30
N HIS A 70 -13.14 -10.67 -5.39
CA HIS A 70 -12.56 -11.86 -4.77
C HIS A 70 -12.75 -13.09 -5.65
N VAL A 71 -11.79 -14.02 -5.64
CA VAL A 71 -11.77 -15.19 -6.55
C VAL A 71 -12.88 -16.21 -6.26
N LYS A 72 -13.37 -16.25 -5.02
CA LYS A 72 -14.35 -17.25 -4.54
C LYS A 72 -15.67 -16.64 -4.03
N TYR A 73 -15.63 -15.41 -3.54
CA TYR A 73 -16.73 -14.79 -2.79
C TYR A 73 -17.13 -13.50 -3.50
N THR A 74 -18.36 -13.06 -3.26
CA THR A 74 -18.88 -11.79 -3.71
C THR A 74 -19.08 -10.86 -2.52
N THR A 75 -19.26 -9.55 -2.77
CA THR A 75 -19.57 -8.57 -1.72
C THR A 75 -20.88 -8.84 -0.97
N LYS A 76 -21.70 -9.80 -1.43
CA LYS A 76 -22.92 -10.25 -0.75
C LYS A 76 -22.66 -11.34 0.29
N ASP A 77 -21.51 -12.02 0.21
CA ASP A 77 -21.14 -13.09 1.13
C ASP A 77 -20.49 -12.51 2.38
N THR A 78 -20.90 -12.95 3.58
CA THR A 78 -20.30 -12.48 4.84
C THR A 78 -18.81 -12.80 4.92
N ALA A 79 -18.39 -13.95 4.37
CA ALA A 79 -17.00 -14.38 4.29
C ALA A 79 -16.11 -13.46 3.42
N PHE A 80 -16.69 -12.63 2.54
CA PHE A 80 -15.94 -11.62 1.80
C PHE A 80 -15.42 -10.52 2.75
N TRP A 81 -16.19 -10.21 3.79
CA TRP A 81 -15.92 -9.11 4.73
C TRP A 81 -15.23 -9.59 6.01
N ASP A 82 -14.90 -10.87 6.11
CA ASP A 82 -14.21 -11.46 7.26
C ASP A 82 -12.69 -11.20 7.17
N PHE A 83 -12.31 -9.93 7.34
CA PHE A 83 -10.94 -9.48 7.37
C PHE A 83 -10.76 -8.29 8.32
N SER A 84 -9.52 -8.05 8.70
CA SER A 84 -9.10 -6.94 9.54
C SER A 84 -7.94 -6.16 8.91
N TRP A 85 -7.55 -5.05 9.53
CA TRP A 85 -6.35 -4.30 9.16
C TRP A 85 -5.06 -5.13 9.31
N GLU A 86 -5.06 -6.17 10.16
CA GLU A 86 -3.93 -7.09 10.27
C GLU A 86 -3.80 -7.93 9.00
N ASP A 87 -4.91 -8.39 8.43
CA ASP A 87 -4.92 -9.16 7.18
C ASP A 87 -4.43 -8.31 6.01
N MET A 88 -4.78 -7.01 6.00
CA MET A 88 -4.23 -6.06 5.04
C MET A 88 -2.71 -5.95 5.18
N GLY A 89 -2.18 -5.87 6.41
CA GLY A 89 -0.73 -5.85 6.64
C GLY A 89 -0.02 -7.18 6.32
N LYS A 90 -0.66 -8.32 6.60
CA LYS A 90 -0.07 -9.66 6.38
C LYS A 90 -0.12 -10.09 4.91
N PHE A 91 -1.14 -9.69 4.17
CA PHE A 91 -1.41 -10.19 2.82
C PHE A 91 -1.42 -9.09 1.77
N ASP A 92 -2.17 -7.99 1.97
CA ASP A 92 -2.34 -6.96 0.94
C ASP A 92 -1.02 -6.23 0.69
N VAL A 93 -0.40 -5.68 1.76
CA VAL A 93 0.84 -4.90 1.63
C VAL A 93 1.95 -5.71 0.96
N PRO A 94 2.29 -6.94 1.39
CA PRO A 94 3.32 -7.73 0.70
C PRO A 94 2.97 -8.01 -0.78
N ALA A 95 1.71 -8.33 -1.08
CA ALA A 95 1.28 -8.61 -2.45
C ALA A 95 1.42 -7.37 -3.35
N THR A 96 0.97 -6.21 -2.90
CA THR A 96 1.06 -4.96 -3.68
C THR A 96 2.49 -4.47 -3.82
N LEU A 97 3.32 -4.60 -2.78
CA LEU A 97 4.73 -4.22 -2.85
C LEU A 97 5.52 -5.11 -3.81
N ASN A 98 5.32 -6.44 -3.74
CA ASN A 98 5.98 -7.36 -4.66
C ASN A 98 5.56 -7.08 -6.11
N TYR A 99 4.26 -6.86 -6.35
CA TYR A 99 3.76 -6.50 -7.67
C TYR A 99 4.40 -5.20 -8.19
N ALA A 100 4.52 -4.17 -7.34
CA ALA A 100 5.17 -2.91 -7.69
C ALA A 100 6.65 -3.12 -8.05
N LEU A 101 7.41 -3.84 -7.20
CA LEU A 101 8.84 -4.13 -7.42
C LEU A 101 9.07 -4.92 -8.72
N GLU A 102 8.27 -5.97 -8.95
CA GLU A 102 8.34 -6.81 -10.16
C GLU A 102 8.03 -6.00 -11.42
N THR A 103 6.98 -5.16 -11.36
CA THR A 103 6.55 -4.37 -12.52
C THR A 103 7.53 -3.23 -12.81
N SER A 104 8.03 -2.55 -11.78
CA SER A 104 9.01 -1.47 -11.93
C SER A 104 10.42 -1.99 -12.23
N GLY A 105 10.70 -3.27 -11.96
CA GLY A 105 12.03 -3.87 -12.05
C GLY A 105 13.01 -3.32 -11.01
N ARG A 106 12.51 -2.85 -9.86
CA ARG A 106 13.32 -2.24 -8.79
C ARG A 106 13.58 -3.28 -7.71
N GLU A 107 14.75 -3.23 -7.09
CA GLU A 107 15.08 -4.09 -5.94
C GLU A 107 14.44 -3.56 -4.65
N THR A 108 14.24 -2.25 -4.56
CA THR A 108 13.69 -1.56 -3.39
C THR A 108 12.75 -0.45 -3.81
N LEU A 109 11.81 -0.13 -2.91
CA LEU A 109 10.89 1.01 -3.01
C LEU A 109 10.77 1.67 -1.63
N ALA A 110 10.40 2.93 -1.60
CA ALA A 110 9.99 3.61 -0.37
C ALA A 110 8.50 3.38 -0.11
N LEU A 111 8.10 3.19 1.15
CA LEU A 111 6.69 3.11 1.53
C LEU A 111 6.31 4.33 2.36
N VAL A 112 5.25 5.00 1.94
CA VAL A 112 4.59 6.08 2.68
C VAL A 112 3.21 5.57 3.10
N GLY A 113 2.97 5.48 4.40
CA GLY A 113 1.66 5.10 4.93
C GLY A 113 1.11 6.20 5.82
N TYR A 114 -0.20 6.47 5.73
CA TYR A 114 -0.89 7.41 6.61
C TYR A 114 -1.92 6.69 7.48
N SER A 115 -1.90 6.98 8.79
CA SER A 115 -2.82 6.40 9.78
C SER A 115 -2.83 4.87 9.71
N GLN A 116 -3.96 4.22 9.39
CA GLN A 116 -4.03 2.76 9.23
C GLN A 116 -3.03 2.23 8.19
N GLY A 117 -2.73 2.99 7.13
CA GLY A 117 -1.70 2.61 6.16
C GLY A 117 -0.31 2.47 6.79
N SER A 118 0.02 3.30 7.79
CA SER A 118 1.25 3.14 8.58
C SER A 118 1.20 1.86 9.43
N THR A 119 0.06 1.58 10.06
CA THR A 119 -0.14 0.37 10.87
C THR A 119 0.04 -0.90 10.05
N GLN A 120 -0.53 -0.95 8.84
CA GLN A 120 -0.39 -2.09 7.94
C GLN A 120 1.07 -2.33 7.55
N ALA A 121 1.83 -1.25 7.30
CA ALA A 121 3.26 -1.34 7.03
C ALA A 121 4.05 -1.92 8.23
N PHE A 122 3.73 -1.49 9.46
CA PHE A 122 4.34 -2.07 10.65
C PHE A 122 4.07 -3.57 10.77
N VAL A 123 2.84 -4.00 10.51
CA VAL A 123 2.48 -5.43 10.50
C VAL A 123 3.29 -6.19 9.44
N ALA A 124 3.33 -5.68 8.21
CA ALA A 124 4.03 -6.32 7.10
C ALA A 124 5.53 -6.52 7.41
N PHE A 125 6.19 -5.47 7.90
CA PHE A 125 7.62 -5.51 8.18
C PHE A 125 7.94 -6.31 9.45
N ALA A 126 7.11 -6.26 10.48
CA ALA A 126 7.29 -7.08 11.67
C ALA A 126 7.11 -8.58 11.39
N ALA A 127 6.16 -8.95 10.53
CA ALA A 127 5.91 -10.34 10.15
C ALA A 127 7.06 -10.91 9.31
N LYS A 128 7.62 -10.11 8.38
CA LYS A 128 8.73 -10.54 7.52
C LYS A 128 10.01 -10.82 8.34
N THR A 129 10.31 -9.99 9.34
CA THR A 129 11.44 -10.22 10.25
C THR A 129 11.30 -11.50 11.06
N ARG A 130 10.07 -11.93 11.38
CA ARG A 130 9.82 -13.21 12.08
C ARG A 130 10.02 -14.44 11.19
N SER A 131 9.89 -14.34 9.87
CA SER A 131 10.19 -15.47 8.98
C SER A 131 11.70 -15.76 8.83
N SER A 132 12.56 -14.78 9.13
CA SER A 132 14.02 -14.90 9.12
C SER A 132 14.64 -15.14 10.49
N LEU A 133 13.83 -15.14 11.55
CA LEU A 133 14.28 -15.42 12.91
C LEU A 133 13.55 -16.69 13.36
N ASP A 134 14.29 -17.77 13.59
CA ASP A 134 13.79 -18.91 14.36
C ASP A 134 13.00 -18.42 15.59
N PRO A 135 11.93 -19.12 16.01
CA PRO A 135 10.96 -18.60 16.96
C PRO A 135 11.63 -18.16 18.25
N CYS A 136 11.93 -16.86 18.34
CA CYS A 136 12.36 -16.25 19.57
C CYS A 136 11.18 -16.38 20.55
N PRO A 137 11.35 -17.01 21.72
CA PRO A 137 10.26 -17.14 22.67
C PRO A 137 9.85 -15.73 23.08
N ILE A 138 8.68 -15.32 22.62
CA ILE A 138 8.02 -14.10 23.09
C ILE A 138 7.71 -14.38 24.57
N VAL A 139 8.55 -13.87 25.46
CA VAL A 139 8.17 -13.67 26.86
C VAL A 139 7.05 -12.64 26.82
N ARG A 140 5.82 -13.08 27.11
CA ARG A 140 4.69 -12.15 27.14
C ARG A 140 4.83 -11.32 28.41
N LEU A 141 4.52 -10.02 28.33
CA LEU A 141 4.72 -9.10 29.45
C LEU A 141 3.92 -9.51 30.71
N TRP A 142 2.84 -10.27 30.55
CA TRP A 142 2.06 -10.84 31.65
C TRP A 142 2.64 -12.10 32.28
N ASP A 143 3.66 -12.72 31.66
CA ASP A 143 4.39 -13.87 32.24
C ASP A 143 5.44 -13.41 33.28
N LEU A 144 5.63 -12.09 33.44
CA LEU A 144 6.62 -11.47 34.34
C LEU A 144 6.01 -10.76 35.56
N LEU A 145 4.69 -10.83 35.74
CA LEU A 145 4.02 -10.25 36.91
C LEU A 145 3.74 -11.34 37.95
N PRO A 146 4.15 -11.17 39.22
CA PRO A 146 3.75 -12.06 40.29
C PRO A 146 2.24 -11.91 40.53
N GLY A 147 1.53 -13.04 40.57
CA GLY A 147 0.15 -13.12 41.04
C GLY A 147 0.04 -12.92 42.55
#